data_AF-A0A7C9EQY7-F1
#
_entry.id   AF-A0A7C9EQY7-F1
#
_cell.length_a   1.000
_cell.length_b   1.000
_cell.length_c   1.000
_cell.angle_alpha   90.00
_cell.angle_beta   90.00
_cell.angle_gamma   90.00
#
_symmetry.space_group_name_H-M   'P 1'
#
loop_
_entity.id
_entity.type
_entity.pdbx_description
1 polymer ?
#
loop_
_entity_poly.entity_id
_entity_poly.type
_entity_poly.pdbx_seq_one_letter_code
_entity_poly.pdbx_strand_id
1 'polypeptide(L)'
;GNFNLHPVNSAMADAISRIIEELESHQNLNPTPPISRSTLLELQCFLSDSDPQINSLWHELSSRSVSLSSLINPIAAAMDSDSCSLSLLAANVYLSLFLAPRASVFSLFTPMSFLSLLHSIRRSLKPRKEGSSATSSAERPRKVGGGARRGRGKRTRVLNSDDEDGGGG
;
A
#
# COMPACT_ATOMS: atom_id res chain seq x y z
N GLY A 1 15.63 -31.52 -39.09
CA GLY A 1 15.34 -31.30 -37.67
C GLY A 1 14.95 -29.86 -37.49
N ASN A 2 13.66 -29.59 -37.27
CA ASN A 2 13.16 -28.25 -37.01
C ASN A 2 13.35 -27.96 -35.52
N PHE A 3 14.30 -27.08 -35.21
CA PHE A 3 14.46 -26.56 -33.85
C PHE A 3 13.33 -25.57 -33.58
N ASN A 4 12.46 -26.01 -32.68
CA ASN A 4 11.35 -25.26 -32.12
C ASN A 4 11.92 -24.16 -31.21
N LEU A 5 12.28 -23.01 -31.79
CA LEU A 5 12.82 -21.84 -31.10
C LEU A 5 11.78 -20.72 -31.12
N HIS A 6 10.65 -20.84 -30.41
CA HIS A 6 9.79 -19.66 -30.19
C HIS A 6 8.79 -19.65 -29.01
N PRO A 7 8.81 -20.53 -27.97
CA PRO A 7 7.79 -20.44 -26.91
C PRO A 7 8.01 -19.27 -25.93
N VAL A 8 9.27 -18.85 -25.70
CA VAL A 8 9.61 -17.89 -24.64
C VAL A 8 9.24 -16.44 -25.00
N ASN A 9 9.41 -16.05 -26.28
CA ASN A 9 9.10 -14.70 -26.74
C ASN A 9 7.60 -14.42 -26.77
N SER A 10 6.76 -15.45 -27.01
CA SER A 10 5.29 -15.28 -27.00
C SER A 10 4.79 -15.01 -25.58
N ALA A 11 5.20 -15.82 -24.61
CA ALA A 11 4.75 -15.66 -23.23
C ALA A 11 5.13 -14.29 -22.64
N MET A 12 6.31 -13.78 -23.03
CA MET A 12 6.77 -12.45 -22.64
C MET A 12 5.92 -11.33 -23.24
N ALA A 13 5.63 -11.40 -24.54
CA ALA A 13 4.77 -10.42 -25.22
C ALA A 13 3.32 -10.46 -24.68
N ASP A 14 2.83 -11.65 -24.33
CA ASP A 14 1.51 -11.83 -23.71
C ASP A 14 1.46 -11.17 -22.32
N ALA A 15 2.50 -11.32 -21.50
CA ALA A 15 2.60 -10.66 -20.19
C ALA A 15 2.66 -9.13 -20.33
N ILE A 16 3.48 -8.61 -21.25
CA ILE A 16 3.53 -7.16 -21.52
C ILE A 16 2.16 -6.64 -21.97
N SER A 17 1.46 -7.36 -22.85
CA SER A 17 0.13 -6.98 -23.31
C SER A 17 -0.88 -6.91 -22.16
N ARG A 18 -0.87 -7.91 -21.26
CA ARG A 18 -1.73 -7.92 -20.06
C ARG A 18 -1.42 -6.76 -19.11
N ILE A 19 -0.15 -6.47 -18.87
CA ILE A 19 0.27 -5.32 -18.06
C ILE A 19 -0.31 -4.03 -18.66
N ILE A 20 -0.16 -3.84 -19.97
CA ILE A 20 -0.60 -2.61 -20.64
C ILE A 20 -2.13 -2.50 -20.62
N GLU A 21 -2.86 -3.58 -20.91
CA GLU A 21 -4.33 -3.60 -20.86
C GLU A 21 -4.85 -3.25 -19.46
N GLU A 22 -4.22 -3.75 -18.40
CA GLU A 22 -4.59 -3.39 -17.03
C GLU A 22 -4.32 -1.89 -16.76
N LEU A 23 -3.19 -1.35 -17.22
CA LEU A 23 -2.87 0.06 -17.04
C LEU A 23 -3.85 0.97 -17.79
N GLU A 24 -4.19 0.63 -19.04
CA GLU A 24 -5.18 1.35 -19.84
C GLU A 24 -6.54 1.36 -19.16
N SER A 25 -6.95 0.25 -18.55
CA SER A 25 -8.20 0.16 -17.78
C SER A 25 -8.23 1.13 -16.58
N HIS A 26 -7.07 1.52 -16.06
CA HIS A 26 -6.92 2.40 -14.90
C HIS A 26 -6.72 3.88 -15.26
N GLN A 27 -6.40 4.23 -16.51
CA GLN A 27 -5.97 5.58 -16.92
C GLN A 27 -6.99 6.70 -16.68
N ASN A 28 -8.27 6.39 -16.48
CA ASN A 28 -9.32 7.39 -16.26
C ASN A 28 -10.12 7.18 -14.98
N LEU A 29 -9.65 6.31 -14.08
CA LEU A 29 -10.36 6.00 -12.83
C LEU A 29 -9.89 6.93 -11.71
N ASN A 30 -10.86 7.57 -11.04
CA ASN A 30 -10.65 8.34 -9.82
C ASN A 30 -11.63 7.87 -8.73
N PRO A 31 -11.15 7.22 -7.64
CA PRO A 31 -9.75 6.94 -7.33
C PRO A 31 -9.17 5.81 -8.21
N THR A 32 -7.87 5.88 -8.48
CA THR A 32 -7.15 4.84 -9.23
C THR A 32 -7.11 3.55 -8.40
N PRO A 33 -7.60 2.41 -8.91
CA PRO A 33 -7.54 1.15 -8.18
C PRO A 33 -6.09 0.64 -8.05
N PRO A 34 -5.80 -0.17 -7.02
CA PRO A 34 -4.50 -0.82 -6.88
C PRO A 34 -4.26 -1.79 -8.03
N ILE A 35 -3.05 -1.79 -8.57
CA ILE A 35 -2.61 -2.78 -9.55
C ILE A 35 -2.66 -4.19 -8.96
N SER A 36 -3.00 -5.17 -9.79
CA SER A 36 -3.13 -6.55 -9.40
C SER A 36 -1.79 -7.17 -8.97
N ARG A 37 -1.86 -8.17 -8.08
CA ARG A 37 -0.66 -8.85 -7.58
C ARG A 37 0.09 -9.60 -8.69
N SER A 38 -0.63 -10.21 -9.63
CA SER A 38 -0.04 -10.92 -10.78
C SER A 38 0.81 -9.96 -11.61
N THR A 39 0.27 -8.80 -11.93
CA THR A 39 0.93 -7.77 -12.74
C THR A 39 2.16 -7.22 -12.03
N LEU A 40 2.12 -7.05 -10.70
CA LEU A 40 3.31 -6.69 -9.93
C LEU A 40 4.41 -7.76 -9.98
N LEU A 41 4.06 -9.06 -9.96
CA LEU A 41 5.03 -10.15 -10.05
C LEU A 41 5.65 -10.22 -11.45
N GLU A 42 4.84 -10.02 -12.49
CA GLU A 42 5.32 -9.93 -13.87
C GLU A 42 6.29 -8.76 -14.03
N LEU A 43 5.91 -7.56 -13.57
CA LEU A 43 6.78 -6.37 -13.54
C LEU A 43 8.08 -6.64 -12.76
N GLN A 44 7.99 -7.31 -11.62
CA GLN A 44 9.17 -7.67 -10.84
C GLN A 44 10.09 -8.61 -11.63
N CYS A 45 9.54 -9.60 -12.35
CA CYS A 45 10.30 -10.51 -13.20
C CYS A 45 11.07 -9.73 -14.28
N PHE A 46 10.38 -8.81 -14.97
CA PHE A 46 10.96 -7.94 -15.98
C PHE A 46 12.08 -7.03 -15.46
N LEU A 47 11.99 -6.60 -14.20
CA LEU A 47 12.96 -5.73 -13.54
C LEU A 47 14.11 -6.49 -12.89
N SER A 48 13.93 -7.79 -12.61
CA SER A 48 14.94 -8.63 -11.95
C SER A 48 15.86 -9.33 -12.95
N ASP A 49 15.34 -9.67 -14.13
CA ASP A 49 16.15 -10.25 -15.18
C ASP A 49 16.97 -9.16 -15.88
N SER A 50 18.17 -9.52 -16.31
CA SER A 50 19.13 -8.56 -16.87
C SER A 50 18.49 -7.79 -18.05
N ASP A 51 18.95 -6.55 -18.26
CA ASP A 51 18.42 -5.47 -19.13
C ASP A 51 17.57 -5.75 -20.40
N PRO A 52 17.73 -6.81 -21.23
CA PRO A 52 16.92 -6.99 -22.44
C PRO A 52 15.39 -6.88 -22.24
N GLN A 53 14.83 -7.43 -21.16
CA GLN A 53 13.38 -7.59 -21.05
C GLN A 53 12.66 -6.29 -20.68
N ILE A 54 13.24 -5.48 -19.79
CA ILE A 54 12.66 -4.18 -19.41
C ILE A 54 12.64 -3.20 -20.60
N ASN A 55 13.62 -3.30 -21.50
CA ASN A 55 13.65 -2.50 -22.73
C ASN A 55 12.50 -2.85 -23.67
N SER A 56 12.07 -4.11 -23.73
CA SER A 56 10.88 -4.51 -24.50
C SER A 56 9.61 -3.91 -23.91
N LEU A 57 9.48 -3.86 -22.59
CA LEU A 57 8.35 -3.18 -21.92
C LEU A 57 8.33 -1.68 -22.25
N TRP A 58 9.48 -1.00 -22.18
CA TRP A 58 9.60 0.41 -22.55
C TRP A 58 9.23 0.68 -24.00
N HIS A 59 9.67 -0.20 -24.92
CA HIS A 59 9.34 -0.11 -26.33
C HIS A 59 7.84 -0.27 -26.58
N GLU A 60 7.19 -1.27 -25.98
CA GLU A 60 5.76 -1.51 -26.12
C GLU A 60 4.90 -0.39 -25.53
N LEU A 61 5.27 0.13 -24.35
CA LEU A 61 4.60 1.29 -23.74
C LEU A 61 4.68 2.52 -24.67
N SER A 62 5.86 2.78 -25.24
CA SER A 62 6.04 3.86 -26.22
C SER A 62 5.24 3.61 -27.51
N SER A 63 5.21 2.38 -28.01
CA SER A 63 4.49 1.99 -29.23
C SER A 63 2.98 2.16 -29.08
N ARG A 64 2.45 1.88 -27.88
CA ARG A 64 1.02 2.05 -27.56
C ARG A 64 0.69 3.44 -26.99
N SER A 65 1.64 4.38 -27.01
CA SER A 65 1.48 5.75 -26.46
C SER A 65 1.08 5.80 -24.98
N VAL A 66 1.38 4.75 -24.22
CA VAL A 66 1.12 4.66 -22.79
C VAL A 66 2.28 5.29 -22.02
N SER A 67 1.97 6.33 -21.24
CA SER A 67 2.98 7.02 -20.43
C SER A 67 3.50 6.13 -19.31
N LEU A 68 4.80 6.16 -19.04
CA LEU A 68 5.43 5.52 -17.88
C LEU A 68 4.79 5.95 -16.55
N SER A 69 4.35 7.20 -16.46
CA SER A 69 3.70 7.71 -15.25
C SER A 69 2.35 7.05 -14.96
N SER A 70 1.73 6.37 -15.94
CA SER A 70 0.49 5.61 -15.72
C SER A 70 0.68 4.40 -14.80
N LEU A 71 1.91 3.88 -14.69
CA LEU A 71 2.28 2.83 -13.72
C LEU A 71 2.26 3.34 -12.27
N ILE A 72 2.53 4.62 -12.08
CA ILE A 72 2.84 5.18 -10.75
C ILE A 72 1.60 5.22 -9.84
N ASN A 73 0.45 5.65 -10.36
CA ASN A 73 -0.76 5.78 -9.55
C ASN A 73 -1.31 4.41 -9.08
N PRO A 74 -1.45 3.40 -9.96
CA PRO A 74 -1.89 2.06 -9.54
C PRO A 74 -0.91 1.37 -8.59
N ILE A 75 0.41 1.55 -8.78
CA ILE A 75 1.43 1.01 -7.87
C ILE A 75 1.36 1.72 -6.51
N ALA A 76 1.17 3.04 -6.49
CA ALA A 76 1.00 3.80 -5.24
C ALA A 76 -0.25 3.37 -4.47
N ALA A 77 -1.38 3.18 -5.17
CA ALA A 77 -2.60 2.64 -4.58
C ALA A 77 -2.35 1.22 -3.98
N ALA A 78 -1.55 0.37 -4.64
CA ALA A 78 -1.16 -0.92 -4.09
C ALA A 78 -0.24 -0.80 -2.87
N MET A 79 0.70 0.16 -2.84
CA MET A 79 1.51 0.49 -1.67
C MET A 79 0.66 0.95 -0.48
N ASP A 80 -0.44 1.66 -0.75
CA ASP A 80 -1.33 2.15 0.30
C ASP A 80 -2.30 1.10 0.85
N SER A 81 -2.44 -0.04 0.17
CA SER A 81 -3.31 -1.15 0.58
C SER A 81 -3.02 -1.68 1.99
N ASP A 82 -4.04 -2.25 2.63
CA ASP A 82 -3.94 -2.84 3.97
C ASP A 82 -3.18 -4.19 3.99
N SER A 83 -3.01 -4.80 2.82
CA SER A 83 -2.25 -6.05 2.68
C SER A 83 -0.75 -5.76 2.72
N CYS A 84 -0.10 -6.12 3.83
CA CYS A 84 1.34 -5.95 4.00
C CYS A 84 2.16 -6.60 2.87
N SER A 85 1.75 -7.79 2.40
CA SER A 85 2.44 -8.49 1.32
C SER A 85 2.31 -7.79 -0.03
N LEU A 86 1.12 -7.25 -0.35
CA LEU A 86 0.88 -6.50 -1.58
C LEU A 86 1.60 -5.15 -1.54
N SER A 87 1.49 -4.46 -0.41
CA SER A 87 2.12 -3.16 -0.17
C SER A 87 3.64 -3.24 -0.31
N LEU A 88 4.27 -4.26 0.27
CA LEU A 88 5.72 -4.45 0.19
C LEU A 88 6.19 -4.90 -1.20
N LEU A 89 5.41 -5.74 -1.88
CA LEU A 89 5.67 -6.11 -3.27
C LEU A 89 5.61 -4.87 -4.19
N ALA A 90 4.57 -4.05 -4.05
CA ALA A 90 4.42 -2.80 -4.79
C ALA A 90 5.57 -1.83 -4.51
N ALA A 91 5.98 -1.70 -3.24
CA ALA A 91 7.13 -0.88 -2.84
C ALA A 91 8.44 -1.37 -3.51
N ASN A 92 8.65 -2.68 -3.59
CA ASN A 92 9.82 -3.24 -4.25
C ASN A 92 9.82 -2.99 -5.76
N VAL A 93 8.67 -3.18 -6.42
CA VAL A 93 8.51 -2.88 -7.86
C VAL A 93 8.72 -1.40 -8.13
N TYR A 94 8.12 -0.52 -7.32
CA TYR A 94 8.30 0.93 -7.41
C TYR A 94 9.78 1.29 -7.35
N LEU A 95 10.52 0.82 -6.33
CA LEU A 95 11.96 1.06 -6.20
C LEU A 95 12.77 0.48 -7.38
N SER A 96 12.41 -0.72 -7.84
CA SER A 96 13.09 -1.36 -8.97
C SER A 96 12.90 -0.54 -10.25
N LEU A 97 11.72 0.04 -10.47
CA LEU A 97 11.47 0.97 -11.58
C LEU A 97 12.33 2.25 -11.47
N PHE A 98 12.56 2.76 -10.26
CA PHE A 98 13.47 3.92 -10.05
C PHE A 98 14.92 3.61 -10.39
N LEU A 99 15.34 2.39 -10.11
CA LEU A 99 16.72 1.95 -10.29
C LEU A 99 16.94 1.37 -11.70
N ALA A 100 15.86 1.10 -12.44
CA ALA A 100 15.93 0.52 -13.78
C ALA A 100 16.69 1.44 -14.74
N PRO A 101 17.59 0.88 -15.57
CA PRO A 101 18.26 1.64 -16.61
C PRO A 101 17.24 2.28 -17.56
N ARG A 102 17.51 3.53 -17.96
CA ARG A 102 16.66 4.35 -18.85
C ARG A 102 15.31 4.79 -18.29
N ALA A 103 14.99 4.49 -17.03
CA ALA A 103 13.88 5.14 -16.36
C ALA A 103 14.20 6.63 -16.18
N SER A 104 13.36 7.52 -16.72
CA SER A 104 13.45 8.94 -16.37
C SER A 104 13.00 9.10 -14.92
N VAL A 105 13.97 9.15 -13.99
CA VAL A 105 13.74 9.31 -12.55
C VAL A 105 12.77 10.46 -12.25
N PHE A 106 12.82 11.53 -13.05
CA PHE A 106 11.92 12.69 -12.95
C PHE A 106 10.46 12.44 -13.37
N SER A 107 10.16 11.42 -14.18
CA SER A 107 8.79 11.07 -14.59
C SER A 107 8.11 10.08 -13.66
N LEU A 108 8.90 9.31 -12.91
CA LEU A 108 8.42 8.31 -11.95
C LEU A 108 8.29 8.90 -10.53
N PHE A 109 9.09 9.92 -10.20
CA PHE A 109 9.03 10.57 -8.89
C PHE A 109 7.83 11.50 -8.77
N THR A 110 6.79 11.04 -8.10
CA THR A 110 5.74 11.91 -7.59
C THR A 110 5.83 11.99 -6.06
N PRO A 111 5.64 13.18 -5.46
CA PRO A 111 5.67 13.33 -4.00
C PRO A 111 4.70 12.37 -3.29
N MET A 112 3.52 12.13 -3.87
CA MET A 112 2.52 11.25 -3.28
C MET A 112 2.94 9.78 -3.30
N SER A 113 3.44 9.26 -4.43
CA SER A 113 3.87 7.86 -4.49
C SER A 113 5.09 7.58 -3.60
N PHE A 114 5.97 8.56 -3.41
CA PHE A 114 7.06 8.46 -2.45
C PHE A 114 6.57 8.44 -1.00
N LEU A 115 5.54 9.21 -0.65
CA LEU A 115 4.91 9.13 0.67
C LEU A 115 4.25 7.77 0.89
N SER A 116 3.56 7.20 -0.10
CA SER A 116 2.99 5.85 -0.04
C SER A 116 4.08 4.80 0.21
N LEU A 117 5.24 4.92 -0.46
CA LEU A 117 6.42 4.09 -0.21
C LEU A 117 6.91 4.20 1.25
N LEU A 118 7.14 5.42 1.74
CA LEU A 118 7.57 5.64 3.13
C LEU A 118 6.54 5.08 4.12
N HIS A 119 5.26 5.22 3.83
CA HIS A 119 4.20 4.72 4.68
C HIS A 119 4.15 3.19 4.69
N SER A 120 4.32 2.55 3.53
CA SER A 120 4.44 1.09 3.38
C SER A 120 5.60 0.54 4.21
N ILE A 121 6.81 1.10 4.03
CA ILE A 121 8.02 0.68 4.77
C ILE A 121 7.84 0.90 6.28
N ARG A 122 7.33 2.06 6.69
CA ARG A 122 7.12 2.32 8.12
C ARG A 122 6.09 1.38 8.75
N ARG A 123 5.08 0.95 7.99
CA ARG A 123 4.06 -0.02 8.44
C ARG A 123 4.65 -1.43 8.54
N SER A 124 5.47 -1.85 7.59
CA SER A 124 6.07 -3.20 7.59
C SER A 124 7.09 -3.41 8.72
N LEU A 125 7.80 -2.34 9.10
CA LEU A 125 8.78 -2.36 10.21
C LEU A 125 8.13 -2.21 11.60
N LYS A 126 6.85 -1.83 11.67
CA LYS A 126 6.14 -1.73 12.96
C LYS A 126 5.92 -3.15 13.50
N PRO A 127 6.37 -3.48 14.71
CA PRO A 127 6.08 -4.77 15.29
C PRO A 127 4.57 -4.94 15.37
N ARG A 128 4.04 -5.94 14.66
CA ARG A 128 2.64 -6.35 14.78
C ARG A 128 2.46 -6.74 16.25
N LYS A 129 1.63 -5.99 16.97
CA LYS A 129 1.12 -6.49 18.25
C LYS A 129 0.37 -7.78 17.92
N GLU A 130 0.94 -8.91 18.27
CA GLU A 130 0.26 -10.20 18.29
C GLU A 130 -0.98 -10.01 19.18
N GLY A 131 -2.16 -9.83 18.59
CA GLY A 131 -3.33 -9.48 19.38
C GLY A 131 -4.60 -9.01 18.67
N SER A 132 -4.69 -9.01 17.34
CA SER A 132 -6.01 -8.91 16.69
C SER A 132 -6.14 -9.97 15.60
N SER A 133 -6.58 -11.14 16.04
CA SER A 133 -7.31 -12.06 15.18
C SER A 133 -8.47 -11.29 14.54
N ALA A 134 -8.62 -11.46 13.24
CA ALA A 134 -9.77 -10.97 12.51
C ALA A 134 -11.02 -11.73 12.99
N THR A 135 -11.80 -11.12 13.87
CA THR A 135 -13.21 -11.48 14.05
C THR A 135 -14.05 -10.46 13.31
N SER A 136 -14.58 -10.93 12.18
CA SER A 136 -15.71 -10.37 11.46
C SER A 136 -16.89 -10.07 12.38
N SER A 137 -17.62 -9.02 12.02
CA SER A 137 -19.02 -8.73 12.38
C SER A 137 -19.37 -8.37 13.82
N ALA A 138 -19.87 -7.15 13.92
CA ALA A 138 -21.04 -6.74 14.66
C ALA A 138 -20.96 -6.63 16.19
N GLU A 139 -21.73 -5.63 16.65
CA GLU A 139 -22.20 -5.41 18.02
C GLU A 139 -21.23 -4.72 18.99
N ARG A 140 -21.53 -3.43 19.20
CA ARG A 140 -21.26 -2.74 20.47
C ARG A 140 -21.80 -3.60 21.62
N PRO A 141 -21.10 -3.62 22.76
CA PRO A 141 -21.79 -3.62 24.04
C PRO A 141 -21.36 -2.47 24.95
N ARG A 142 -22.37 -1.94 25.63
CA ARG A 142 -22.30 -0.88 26.62
C ARG A 142 -21.63 -1.41 27.92
N LYS A 143 -20.69 -0.63 28.44
CA LYS A 143 -20.34 -0.34 29.85
C LYS A 143 -20.94 -1.22 30.97
N VAL A 144 -20.10 -1.94 31.71
CA VAL A 144 -20.17 -2.26 33.17
C VAL A 144 -18.71 -2.47 33.60
N GLY A 145 -18.05 -1.68 34.45
CA GLY A 145 -18.24 -1.59 35.90
C GLY A 145 -17.34 -2.63 36.62
N GLY A 146 -16.27 -2.20 37.30
CA GLY A 146 -15.58 -3.06 38.29
C GLY A 146 -14.04 -3.02 38.36
N GLY A 147 -13.51 -2.04 39.09
CA GLY A 147 -12.40 -2.16 40.06
C GLY A 147 -11.06 -2.81 39.69
N ALA A 148 -9.99 -2.00 39.65
CA ALA A 148 -8.73 -2.32 40.34
C ALA A 148 -7.94 -1.05 40.66
N ARG A 149 -7.78 -0.81 41.96
CA ARG A 149 -7.09 0.31 42.60
C ARG A 149 -5.58 0.19 42.42
N ARG A 150 -4.86 1.32 42.24
CA ARG A 150 -3.55 1.60 42.90
C ARG A 150 -3.00 3.00 42.54
N GLY A 151 -2.58 3.74 43.57
CA GLY A 151 -1.66 4.90 43.46
C GLY A 151 -2.30 6.26 43.76
N ARG A 152 -2.64 6.58 45.02
CA ARG A 152 -1.74 7.27 45.98
C ARG A 152 -1.37 8.70 45.53
N GLY A 153 -2.25 9.66 45.81
CA GLY A 153 -1.99 11.10 45.74
C GLY A 153 -2.69 11.80 46.90
N LYS A 154 -1.95 11.99 47.99
CA LYS A 154 -2.40 12.51 49.29
C LYS A 154 -2.23 14.03 49.31
N ARG A 155 -3.31 14.82 49.32
CA ARG A 155 -3.30 16.19 49.88
C ARG A 155 -4.64 16.49 50.56
N THR A 156 -4.50 16.78 51.84
CA THR A 156 -5.47 17.09 52.90
C THR A 156 -5.96 18.55 52.86
N ARG A 157 -7.07 18.77 53.60
CA ARG A 157 -7.61 20.03 54.18
C ARG A 157 -8.39 20.91 53.19
N VAL A 158 -9.60 21.39 53.48
CA VAL A 158 -10.19 21.83 54.77
C VAL A 158 -11.71 21.56 54.76
N LEU A 159 -12.23 21.06 55.89
CA LEU A 159 -13.65 21.05 56.27
C LEU A 159 -14.04 22.44 56.76
N ASN A 160 -15.18 22.97 56.32
CA ASN A 160 -16.02 23.79 57.19
C ASN A 160 -17.48 23.46 56.86
N SER A 161 -18.10 22.75 57.79
CA SER A 161 -19.55 22.59 57.91
C SER A 161 -20.10 23.74 58.74
N ASP A 162 -21.41 23.68 58.97
CA ASP A 162 -22.28 24.50 59.82
C ASP A 162 -23.16 25.44 58.99
N ASP A 163 -24.49 25.50 59.10
CA ASP A 163 -25.57 24.60 59.56
C ASP A 163 -26.86 25.44 59.36
N GLU A 164 -27.98 24.78 59.07
CA GLU A 164 -29.38 25.18 59.44
C GLU A 164 -29.94 26.56 58.95
N ASP A 165 -31.22 26.82 58.70
CA ASP A 165 -32.52 26.15 58.83
C ASP A 165 -33.58 27.06 58.16
N GLY A 166 -34.69 26.48 57.69
CA GLY A 166 -36.02 27.07 57.89
C GLY A 166 -36.62 28.05 56.88
N GLY A 167 -37.78 27.67 56.32
CA GLY A 167 -38.95 28.56 56.30
C GLY A 167 -39.50 28.98 54.94
N GLY A 168 -40.53 28.27 54.48
CA GLY A 168 -41.46 28.76 53.47
C GLY A 168 -42.49 29.73 54.05
N GLY A 169 -42.96 30.64 53.20
CA GLY A 169 -44.06 31.58 53.41
C GLY A 169 -44.35 32.30 52.09
#